data_AF-K1Y2U9-F1
#
_entry.id   AF-K1Y2U9-F1
#
_cell.length_a   1.000
_cell.length_b   1.000
_cell.length_c   1.000
_cell.angle_alpha   90.00
_cell.angle_beta   90.00
_cell.angle_gamma   90.00
#
_symmetry.space_group_name_H-M   'P 1'
#
loop_
_entity.id
_entity.type
_entity.pdbx_description
1 polymer ?
#
loop_
_entity_poly.entity_id
_entity_poly.type
_entity_poly.pdbx_seq_one_letter_code
_entity_poly.pdbx_strand_id
1 'polypeptide(L)'
;MESAESTARYLPFWRITFTTKGWSLKSYGDYLRLVNPPIVFGDRFDATPLSFLIPAFKINPKAFLQVAAQLTVSQWKLPEGKKCR
;
A
#
# COMPACT_ATOMS: atom_id res chain seq x y z
N MET A 1 5.54 3.46 37.86
CA MET A 1 6.25 4.13 36.75
C MET A 1 5.50 3.75 35.50
N GLU A 2 4.57 4.63 35.11
CA GLU A 2 3.56 4.46 34.07
C GLU A 2 4.21 4.01 32.74
N SER A 3 3.93 2.78 32.29
CA SER A 3 4.28 2.36 30.94
C SER A 3 3.34 3.07 29.97
N ALA A 4 3.88 4.00 29.18
CA ALA A 4 3.14 4.68 28.12
C ALA A 4 2.59 3.64 27.14
N GLU A 5 1.31 3.28 27.32
CA GLU A 5 0.56 2.47 26.39
C GLU A 5 0.54 3.25 25.06
N SER A 6 1.38 2.83 24.11
CA SER A 6 1.45 3.45 22.80
C SER A 6 0.12 3.21 22.11
N THR A 7 -0.82 4.16 22.24
CA THR A 7 -2.16 4.05 21.66
C THR A 7 -2.01 3.83 20.17
N ALA A 8 -2.16 2.58 19.72
CA ALA A 8 -2.00 2.22 18.32
C ALA A 8 -3.12 2.90 17.53
N ARG A 9 -2.79 4.00 16.85
CA ARG A 9 -3.71 4.74 15.97
C ARG A 9 -3.84 3.96 14.67
N TYR A 10 -4.80 3.04 14.60
CA TYR A 10 -5.11 2.35 13.36
C TYR A 10 -5.84 3.30 12.42
N LEU A 11 -5.31 3.44 11.20
CA LEU A 11 -6.02 4.16 10.15
C LEU A 11 -7.05 3.20 9.50
N PRO A 12 -8.28 3.66 9.25
CA PRO A 12 -9.34 2.84 8.67
C PRO A 12 -9.11 2.66 7.16
N PHE A 13 -8.17 1.79 6.78
CA PHE A 13 -7.91 1.41 5.39
C PHE A 13 -7.93 -0.10 5.23
N TRP A 14 -8.51 -0.56 4.12
CA TRP A 14 -8.49 -1.95 3.69
C TRP A 14 -7.23 -2.16 2.86
N ARG A 15 -6.46 -3.20 3.18
CA ARG A 15 -5.34 -3.66 2.37
C ARG A 15 -5.72 -4.95 1.67
N ILE A 16 -5.95 -4.88 0.37
CA ILE A 16 -6.38 -6.01 -0.45
C ILE A 16 -5.19 -6.49 -1.28
N THR A 17 -4.62 -7.64 -0.93
CA THR A 17 -3.56 -8.27 -1.73
C THR A 17 -4.21 -9.16 -2.79
N PHE A 18 -3.65 -9.17 -4.00
CA PHE A 18 -4.18 -9.94 -5.10
C PHE A 18 -3.07 -10.62 -5.89
N THR A 19 -3.43 -11.65 -6.63
CA THR A 19 -2.53 -12.34 -7.56
C THR A 19 -3.26 -12.54 -8.88
N THR A 20 -2.63 -12.18 -9.99
CA THR A 20 -3.20 -12.37 -11.33
C THR A 20 -2.55 -13.58 -12.01
N LYS A 21 -3.33 -14.31 -12.82
CA LYS A 21 -2.84 -15.48 -13.56
C LYS A 21 -2.18 -15.13 -14.89
N GLY A 22 -2.64 -14.05 -15.55
CA GLY A 22 -2.18 -13.68 -16.90
C GLY A 22 -0.99 -12.72 -16.94
N TRP A 23 -0.70 -12.02 -15.85
CA TRP A 23 0.41 -11.09 -15.73
C TRP A 23 1.17 -11.46 -14.46
N SER A 24 2.50 -11.45 -14.47
CA SER A 24 3.31 -11.75 -13.28
C SER A 24 3.36 -10.56 -12.32
N LEU A 25 2.20 -10.00 -11.98
CA LEU A 25 2.08 -8.83 -11.11
C LEU A 25 1.92 -9.30 -9.66
N LYS A 26 3.02 -9.76 -9.06
CA LYS A 26 3.02 -10.29 -7.69
C LYS A 26 3.58 -9.28 -6.70
N SER A 27 4.60 -8.55 -7.12
CA SER A 27 5.27 -7.54 -6.31
C SER A 27 4.95 -6.13 -6.80
N TYR A 28 5.18 -5.15 -5.92
CA TYR A 28 5.16 -3.75 -6.29
C TYR A 28 6.28 -3.43 -7.30
N GLY A 29 7.43 -4.11 -7.22
CA GLY A 29 8.50 -4.04 -8.22
C GLY A 29 8.04 -4.43 -9.62
N ASP A 30 7.24 -5.49 -9.76
CA ASP A 30 6.67 -5.90 -11.06
C ASP A 30 5.75 -4.82 -11.64
N TYR A 31 4.96 -4.17 -10.78
CA TYR A 31 4.13 -3.04 -11.16
C TYR A 31 4.95 -1.84 -11.65
N LEU A 32 6.04 -1.51 -10.95
CA LEU A 32 6.92 -0.42 -11.34
C LEU A 32 7.62 -0.70 -12.67
N ARG A 33 8.07 -1.94 -12.92
CA ARG A 33 8.64 -2.35 -14.21
C ARG A 33 7.63 -2.22 -15.34
N LEU A 34 6.35 -2.54 -15.07
CA LEU A 34 5.27 -2.39 -16.03
C LEU A 34 4.97 -0.93 -16.37
N VAL A 35 4.94 -0.05 -15.36
CA VAL A 35 4.64 1.39 -15.55
C VAL A 35 5.83 2.18 -16.09
N ASN A 36 7.05 1.68 -15.86
CA ASN A 36 8.32 2.35 -16.15
C ASN A 36 8.34 3.84 -15.71
N PRO A 37 8.09 4.16 -14.42
CA PRO A 37 8.17 5.54 -13.96
C PRO A 37 9.63 6.03 -14.01
N PRO A 38 9.85 7.35 -14.17
CA PRO A 38 11.18 7.96 -14.27
C PRO A 38 11.87 8.07 -12.89
N ILE A 39 11.94 6.98 -12.13
CA ILE A 39 12.51 6.91 -10.78
C ILE A 39 13.27 5.58 -10.67
N VAL A 40 14.47 5.61 -10.07
CA VAL A 40 15.24 4.39 -9.81
C VAL A 40 14.73 3.75 -8.53
N PHE A 41 14.19 2.54 -8.66
CA PHE A 41 13.71 1.73 -7.55
C PHE A 41 14.75 0.66 -7.19
N GLY A 42 14.95 0.38 -5.91
CA GLY A 42 15.86 -0.68 -5.45
C GLY A 42 15.13 -2.01 -5.17
N ASP A 43 15.90 -3.07 -4.92
CA ASP A 43 15.40 -4.45 -4.70
C ASP A 43 14.40 -4.60 -3.54
N ARG A 44 14.28 -3.59 -2.68
CA ARG A 44 13.30 -3.55 -1.59
C ARG A 44 11.85 -3.69 -2.09
N PHE A 45 11.56 -3.25 -3.32
CA PHE A 45 10.21 -3.27 -3.89
C PHE A 45 9.79 -4.61 -4.49
N ASP A 46 10.76 -5.46 -4.83
CA ASP A 46 10.48 -6.83 -5.30
C ASP A 46 9.95 -7.71 -4.16
N ALA A 47 10.35 -7.41 -2.92
CA ALA A 47 9.85 -8.09 -1.72
C ALA A 47 8.48 -7.57 -1.24
N THR A 48 8.08 -6.36 -1.66
CA THR A 48 6.81 -5.75 -1.22
C THR A 48 5.64 -6.30 -2.04
N PRO A 49 4.64 -6.95 -1.42
CA PRO A 49 3.49 -7.47 -2.16
C PRO A 49 2.62 -6.31 -2.65
N LEU A 50 2.24 -6.36 -3.93
CA LEU A 50 1.31 -5.38 -4.48
C LEU A 50 -0.07 -5.56 -3.83
N SER A 51 -0.60 -4.47 -3.27
CA SER A 51 -1.93 -4.48 -2.64
C SER A 51 -2.78 -3.32 -3.18
N PHE A 52 -4.05 -3.24 -2.79
CA PHE A 52 -4.85 -2.02 -2.93
C PHE A 52 -5.12 -1.48 -1.54
N LEU A 53 -4.85 -0.19 -1.35
CA LEU A 53 -5.13 0.51 -0.10
C LEU A 53 -6.32 1.43 -0.32
N ILE A 54 -7.44 1.06 0.29
CA ILE A 54 -8.74 1.68 0.04
C ILE A 54 -9.30 2.19 1.36
N PRO A 55 -9.84 3.40 1.43
CA PRO A 55 -10.46 3.91 2.66
C PRO A 55 -11.64 3.03 3.08
N ALA A 56 -11.69 2.67 4.37
CA ALA A 56 -12.74 1.86 4.98
C ALA A 56 -13.98 2.68 5.40
N PHE A 57 -14.04 3.94 4.99
CA PHE A 57 -15.04 4.90 5.45
C PHE A 57 -15.68 5.60 4.25
N LYS A 58 -16.86 6.17 4.51
CA LYS A 58 -17.65 6.82 3.48
C LYS A 58 -17.03 8.14 3.04
N ILE A 59 -16.82 8.28 1.73
CA ILE A 59 -16.36 9.51 1.07
C ILE A 59 -17.06 9.66 -0.28
N ASN A 60 -16.93 10.83 -0.90
CA ASN A 60 -17.44 11.07 -2.25
C ASN A 60 -16.84 10.04 -3.24
N PRO A 61 -17.61 9.41 -4.14
CA PRO A 61 -17.11 8.40 -5.07
C PRO A 61 -15.93 8.85 -5.93
N LYS A 62 -15.90 10.11 -6.35
CA LYS A 62 -14.78 10.67 -7.12
C LYS A 62 -13.50 10.73 -6.28
N ALA A 63 -13.63 11.20 -5.03
CA ALA A 63 -12.53 11.24 -4.08
C ALA A 63 -12.06 9.81 -3.71
N PHE A 64 -12.99 8.85 -3.61
CA PHE A 64 -12.69 7.45 -3.35
C PHE A 64 -11.74 6.87 -4.39
N LEU A 65 -12.09 7.00 -5.67
CA LEU A 65 -11.26 6.49 -6.76
C LEU A 65 -9.90 7.19 -6.81
N GLN A 66 -9.88 8.52 -6.60
CA GLN A 66 -8.64 9.29 -6.56
C GLN A 66 -7.71 8.84 -5.43
N VAL A 67 -8.23 8.72 -4.21
CA VAL A 67 -7.45 8.31 -3.04
C VAL A 67 -6.97 6.86 -3.20
N ALA A 68 -7.85 5.94 -3.60
CA ALA A 68 -7.48 4.54 -3.80
C ALA A 68 -6.39 4.38 -4.86
N ALA A 69 -6.48 5.11 -5.98
CA ALA A 69 -5.47 5.09 -7.03
C ALA A 69 -4.14 5.68 -6.52
N GLN A 70 -4.15 6.85 -5.89
CA GLN A 70 -2.94 7.50 -5.39
C GLN A 70 -2.23 6.66 -4.31
N LEU A 71 -2.98 6.05 -3.40
CA LEU A 71 -2.44 5.16 -2.37
C LEU A 71 -1.84 3.89 -2.96
N THR A 72 -2.46 3.34 -4.00
CA THR A 72 -1.95 2.16 -4.70
C THR A 72 -0.64 2.47 -5.45
N VAL A 73 -0.58 3.62 -6.13
CA VAL A 73 0.62 4.07 -6.84
C VAL A 73 1.73 4.45 -5.86
N SER A 74 1.41 4.95 -4.66
CA SER A 74 2.40 5.52 -3.71
C SER A 74 2.73 4.60 -2.53
N GLN A 75 2.57 3.27 -2.67
CA GLN A 75 2.75 2.32 -1.56
C GLN A 75 4.14 2.38 -0.91
N TRP A 76 5.16 2.69 -1.70
CA TRP A 76 6.53 2.85 -1.20
C TRP A 76 6.72 3.97 -0.18
N LYS A 77 5.81 4.96 -0.14
CA LYS A 77 5.88 6.08 0.82
C LYS A 77 5.27 5.73 2.17
N LEU A 78 4.57 4.61 2.27
CA LEU A 78 3.88 4.27 3.50
C LEU A 78 4.88 3.64 4.48
N PRO A 79 4.87 4.08 5.75
CA PRO A 79 5.67 3.44 6.77
C PRO A 79 5.17 2.00 6.94
N GLU A 80 6.09 1.04 6.92
CA GLU A 80 5.77 -0.35 7.27
C GLU A 80 5.13 -0.36 8.67
N GLY A 81 3.86 -0.76 8.73
CA GLY A 81 3.13 -0.86 9.98
C GLY A 81 3.85 -1.86 10.88
N LYS A 82 4.51 -1.37 11.93
CA LYS A 82 5.08 -2.25 12.95
C LYS A 82 3.93 -3.06 13.53
N LYS A 83 3.90 -4.37 13.27
CA LYS A 83 3.04 -5.28 14.02
C LYS A 83 3.50 -5.18 15.47
N CYS A 84 2.76 -4.46 16.31
CA CYS A 84 2.90 -4.61 17.75
C CYS A 84 2.47 -6.05 18.05
N ARG A 85 3.43 -6.85 18.50
CA ARG A 85 3.28 -8.27 18.76
C ARG A 85 2.75 -8.46 20.17
#